data_AF-F2PZ69-F1
#
_entry.id   AF-F2PZ69-F1
#
_cell.length_a   1.000
_cell.length_b   1.000
_cell.length_c   1.000
_cell.angle_alpha   90.00
_cell.angle_beta   90.00
_cell.angle_gamma   90.00
#
_symmetry.space_group_name_H-M   'P 1'
#
loop_
_entity.id
_entity.type
_entity.pdbx_description
1 polymer ?
#
loop_
_entity_poly.entity_id
_entity_poly.type
_entity_poly.pdbx_seq_one_letter_code
_entity_poly.pdbx_strand_id
1 'polypeptide(L)'
;MTASFQVYYIPDEKPTHFYTFKIDGILRQVQDSHVFRGDNCWFVASRTLPNIHNARLVHDDDPPRDEGQCILDDFLEAAADAANSENTNAWLAYKRIAAQAELTSDIKHRRFLQQKVVLTFYKSRQQRLFTLEDMIISTFNHLSYGKYEEAMQAAWDLSGSLADTWEEGEKQMDRECKILRQGVNPIQEGIAGYMGRVRAIVSLLPKAGEAWKKCDHKLLVAYEQLTLACDYIDLLSMSIDKETQRFGQTLLQNPNPLTIPRPQICQLYLLCAILLFSRVESLVIEKQRQTLTEMLSWGEEDWGLELQGIECSTNYYLTMHSYLQNIPQFKADGLQEGEVGKQYRSLVDGIQSISANAVIRPANPKGQRFSALQNLIVLCAGVGWFAALPEAAGVSQSMVNDDTILMAHRSPLYRGVDAELIVTHLDRLIMFLEPGEEGQRLNGNPSGIESGQTRGKKRLSPCPASDEMPAKK
;
A
#
# COMPACT_ATOMS: atom_id res chain seq x y z
N MET A 1 -11.78 28.76 33.34
CA MET A 1 -11.97 28.50 31.90
C MET A 1 -11.11 27.30 31.56
N THR A 2 -11.66 26.25 30.96
CA THR A 2 -10.88 25.11 30.44
C THR A 2 -10.15 25.56 29.18
N ALA A 3 -8.83 25.36 29.12
CA ALA A 3 -8.06 25.67 27.92
C ALA A 3 -8.53 24.80 26.74
N SER A 4 -8.67 25.41 25.56
CA SER A 4 -8.91 24.69 24.31
C SER A 4 -7.71 23.84 23.94
N PHE A 5 -7.92 22.80 23.13
CA PHE A 5 -6.80 22.07 22.54
C PHE A 5 -6.03 22.98 21.59
N GLN A 6 -4.71 22.88 21.68
CA GLN A 6 -3.72 23.49 20.82
C GLN A 6 -2.83 22.39 20.23
N VAL A 7 -2.30 22.62 19.02
CA VAL A 7 -1.36 21.71 18.36
C VAL A 7 0.05 22.21 18.57
N TYR A 8 0.94 21.34 19.02
CA TYR A 8 2.35 21.61 19.23
C TYR A 8 3.20 20.77 18.29
N TYR A 9 4.21 21.40 17.69
CA TYR A 9 5.24 20.76 16.87
C TYR A 9 6.53 20.67 17.68
N ILE A 10 7.15 19.49 17.70
CA ILE A 10 8.41 19.22 18.41
C ILE A 10 9.39 18.65 17.39
N PRO A 11 10.41 19.42 16.95
CA PRO A 11 11.45 18.92 16.06
C PRO A 11 12.42 17.99 16.81
N ASP A 12 12.96 16.98 16.14
CA ASP A 12 14.05 16.19 16.69
C ASP A 12 15.36 17.00 16.69
N GLU A 13 15.88 17.35 17.87
CA GLU A 13 17.17 18.05 17.98
C GLU A 13 18.35 17.16 17.52
N LYS A 14 18.30 15.86 17.80
CA LYS A 14 19.26 14.81 17.38
C LYS A 14 18.57 13.45 17.33
N PRO A 15 18.47 12.77 16.17
CA PRO A 15 17.80 11.47 16.03
C PRO A 15 18.65 10.33 16.60
N THR A 16 18.73 10.27 17.92
CA THR A 16 19.29 9.13 18.66
C THR A 16 18.15 8.41 19.35
N HIS A 17 18.13 7.07 19.29
CA HIS A 17 17.02 6.27 19.84
C HIS A 17 16.72 6.62 21.31
N PHE A 18 17.75 6.92 22.10
CA PHE A 18 17.62 7.37 23.49
C PHE A 18 16.80 8.66 23.66
N TYR A 19 16.98 9.66 22.78
CA TYR A 19 16.17 10.88 22.81
C TYR A 19 14.72 10.62 22.41
N THR A 20 14.49 9.79 21.38
CA THR A 20 13.15 9.40 20.93
C THR A 20 12.36 8.69 22.04
N PHE A 21 12.95 7.69 22.70
CA PHE A 21 12.32 6.99 23.84
C PHE A 21 12.06 7.93 25.04
N LYS A 22 12.96 8.89 25.30
CA LYS A 22 12.77 9.87 26.38
C LYS A 22 11.59 10.81 26.09
N ILE A 23 11.44 11.26 24.84
CA ILE A 23 10.32 12.12 24.42
C ILE A 23 9.00 11.34 24.49
N ASP A 24 8.93 10.14 23.92
CA ASP A 24 7.77 9.24 24.00
C ASP A 24 7.33 9.01 25.46
N GLY A 25 8.28 8.69 26.36
CA GLY A 25 8.01 8.50 27.79
C GLY A 25 7.46 9.75 28.52
N ILE A 26 7.74 10.96 28.03
CA ILE A 26 7.16 12.22 28.54
C ILE A 26 5.77 12.44 27.93
N LEU A 27 5.62 12.23 26.62
CA LEU A 27 4.35 12.46 25.90
C LEU A 27 3.24 11.51 26.38
N ARG A 28 3.55 10.24 26.68
CA ARG A 28 2.61 9.29 27.29
C ARG A 28 2.05 9.72 28.66
N GLN A 29 2.68 10.68 29.35
CA GLN A 29 2.20 11.21 30.62
C GLN A 29 1.22 12.40 30.44
N VAL A 30 1.08 12.93 29.23
CA VAL A 30 0.16 14.04 28.93
C VAL A 30 -1.25 13.47 28.74
N GLN A 31 -2.03 13.47 29.84
CA GLN A 31 -3.42 13.01 29.84
C GLN A 31 -4.29 13.76 28.81
N ASP A 32 -5.28 13.06 28.25
CA ASP A 32 -6.20 13.53 27.21
C ASP A 32 -5.53 14.09 25.95
N SER A 33 -4.25 13.83 25.69
CA SER A 33 -3.58 14.27 24.46
C SER A 33 -3.82 13.35 23.26
N HIS A 34 -3.57 13.88 22.08
CA HIS A 34 -3.27 13.10 20.88
C HIS A 34 -1.80 13.33 20.53
N VAL A 35 -1.07 12.26 20.21
CA VAL A 35 0.37 12.29 19.91
C VAL A 35 0.58 11.51 18.62
N PHE A 36 1.24 12.15 17.66
CA PHE A 36 1.62 11.59 16.36
C PHE A 36 3.13 11.71 16.16
N ARG A 37 3.75 10.69 15.56
CA ARG A 37 5.17 10.66 15.22
C ARG A 37 5.35 10.80 13.70
N GLY A 38 5.96 11.90 13.27
CA GLY A 38 6.40 12.12 11.89
C GLY A 38 7.79 11.53 11.61
N ASP A 39 8.41 11.88 10.48
CA ASP A 39 9.74 11.36 10.13
C ASP A 39 10.82 11.90 11.06
N ASN A 40 10.81 13.22 11.30
CA ASN A 40 11.82 13.96 12.08
C ASN A 40 11.20 14.84 13.18
N CYS A 41 9.93 14.60 13.53
CA CYS A 41 9.19 15.43 14.46
C CYS A 41 8.09 14.67 15.23
N TRP A 42 7.49 15.36 16.20
CA TRP A 42 6.24 14.96 16.84
C TRP A 42 5.20 16.06 16.73
N PHE A 43 3.95 15.65 16.51
CA PHE A 43 2.78 16.51 16.62
C PHE A 43 1.95 16.11 17.83
N VAL A 44 1.62 17.07 18.68
CA VAL A 44 0.91 16.83 19.95
C VAL A 44 -0.26 17.78 20.05
N ALA A 45 -1.49 17.27 20.10
CA ALA A 45 -2.66 18.08 20.38
C ALA A 45 -3.07 17.88 21.85
N SER A 46 -2.98 18.95 22.66
CA SER A 46 -3.23 18.91 24.10
C SER A 46 -3.80 20.24 24.60
N ARG A 47 -4.34 20.26 25.83
CA ARG A 47 -4.79 21.49 26.52
C ARG A 47 -3.64 22.27 27.19
N THR A 48 -2.47 21.64 27.31
CA THR A 48 -1.30 22.14 28.03
C THR A 48 -0.05 21.90 27.21
N LEU A 49 0.82 22.91 27.12
CA LEU A 49 2.14 22.81 26.50
C LEU A 49 2.90 21.59 27.05
N PRO A 50 3.35 20.65 26.20
CA PRO A 50 4.19 19.54 26.63
C PRO A 50 5.47 20.05 27.28
N ASN A 51 5.91 19.43 28.38
CA ASN A 51 7.13 19.82 29.10
C ASN A 51 8.39 19.30 28.38
N ILE A 52 8.58 19.76 27.14
CA ILE A 52 9.66 19.35 26.24
C ILE A 52 10.34 20.62 25.72
N HIS A 53 11.66 20.65 25.89
CA HIS A 53 12.52 21.68 25.34
C HIS A 53 12.33 21.74 23.81
N ASN A 54 12.11 22.94 23.26
CA ASN A 54 11.78 23.19 21.85
C ASN A 54 10.39 22.72 21.34
N ALA A 55 9.42 22.41 22.21
CA ALA A 55 8.02 22.36 21.79
C ALA A 55 7.54 23.75 21.32
N ARG A 56 7.05 23.84 20.08
CA ARG A 56 6.54 25.06 19.45
C ARG A 56 5.03 24.97 19.29
N LEU A 57 4.31 26.05 19.57
CA LEU A 57 2.88 26.15 19.23
C LEU A 57 2.75 26.27 17.70
N VAL A 58 1.92 25.43 17.08
CA VAL A 58 1.44 25.68 15.72
C VAL A 58 0.32 26.71 15.83
N HIS A 59 0.51 27.86 15.19
CA HIS A 59 -0.44 28.95 15.28
C HIS A 59 -1.65 28.69 14.37
N ASP A 60 -2.83 29.11 14.84
CA ASP A 60 -3.97 29.33 13.95
C ASP A 60 -3.50 30.33 12.84
N ASP A 61 -3.91 30.12 11.59
CA ASP A 61 -3.44 30.78 10.35
C ASP A 61 -2.03 30.40 9.78
N ASP A 62 -1.17 29.65 10.48
CA ASP A 62 0.18 29.27 9.95
C ASP A 62 0.48 27.76 10.10
N PRO A 63 0.03 26.90 9.15
CA PRO A 63 0.41 25.50 9.13
C PRO A 63 1.92 25.38 8.85
N PRO A 64 2.65 24.45 9.50
CA PRO A 64 4.09 24.43 9.45
C PRO A 64 4.60 24.07 8.05
N ARG A 65 5.13 25.07 7.33
CA ARG A 65 5.70 24.96 6.00
C ARG A 65 7.21 25.14 6.05
N ASP A 66 7.95 24.05 5.88
CA ASP A 66 9.38 24.07 5.60
C ASP A 66 9.63 23.19 4.36
N GLU A 67 10.02 23.84 3.26
CA GLU A 67 10.27 23.20 1.96
C GLU A 67 11.41 22.16 2.02
N GLY A 68 12.24 22.18 3.06
CA GLY A 68 13.35 21.24 3.25
C GLY A 68 13.05 20.05 4.16
N GLN A 69 11.88 19.95 4.80
CA GLN A 69 11.64 18.97 5.89
C GLN A 69 10.30 18.22 5.86
N CYS A 70 9.48 18.32 4.80
CA CYS A 70 8.18 17.62 4.68
C CYS A 70 7.22 17.80 5.89
N ILE A 71 7.38 18.89 6.65
CA ILE A 71 6.65 19.09 7.92
C ILE A 71 5.15 19.24 7.69
N LEU A 72 4.76 19.80 6.54
CA LEU A 72 3.36 19.91 6.14
C LEU A 72 2.73 18.52 5.93
N ASP A 73 3.45 17.57 5.38
CA ASP A 73 2.95 16.21 5.18
C ASP A 73 2.75 15.50 6.51
N ASP A 74 3.74 15.56 7.41
CA ASP A 74 3.62 14.99 8.76
C ASP A 74 2.48 15.66 9.57
N PHE A 75 2.24 16.96 9.38
CA PHE A 75 1.10 17.67 9.98
C PHE A 75 -0.24 17.16 9.44
N LEU A 76 -0.34 16.95 8.13
CA LEU A 76 -1.56 16.47 7.48
C LEU A 76 -1.86 15.01 7.84
N GLU A 77 -0.84 14.16 7.99
CA GLU A 77 -0.98 12.81 8.55
C GLU A 77 -1.44 12.84 10.01
N ALA A 78 -0.85 13.70 10.85
CA ALA A 78 -1.25 13.87 12.24
C ALA A 78 -2.70 14.35 12.40
N ALA A 79 -3.14 15.25 11.51
CA ALA A 79 -4.50 15.74 11.47
C ALA A 79 -5.50 14.67 11.00
N ALA A 80 -5.09 13.82 10.06
CA ALA A 80 -5.87 12.69 9.57
C ALA A 80 -6.02 11.59 10.63
N ASP A 81 -4.95 11.30 11.38
CA ASP A 81 -5.00 10.35 12.51
C ASP A 81 -5.89 10.87 13.62
N ALA A 82 -5.74 12.13 14.02
CA ALA A 82 -6.59 12.77 15.02
C ALA A 82 -8.09 12.68 14.63
N ALA A 83 -8.41 12.79 13.34
CA ALA A 83 -9.76 12.63 12.81
C ALA A 83 -10.26 11.16 12.80
N ASN A 84 -9.35 10.17 12.83
CA ASN A 84 -9.66 8.75 12.99
C ASN A 84 -9.77 8.33 14.47
N SER A 85 -9.05 9.01 15.36
CA SER A 85 -9.07 8.80 16.81
C SER A 85 -10.43 9.10 17.46
N GLU A 86 -10.61 8.66 18.71
CA GLU A 86 -11.79 9.05 19.53
C GLU A 86 -11.65 10.48 20.11
N ASN A 87 -10.45 11.09 20.03
CA ASN A 87 -10.17 12.41 20.59
C ASN A 87 -10.68 13.54 19.68
N THR A 88 -12.00 13.76 19.72
CA THR A 88 -12.69 14.80 18.93
C THR A 88 -12.10 16.20 19.16
N ASN A 89 -11.57 16.49 20.35
CA ASN A 89 -10.97 17.81 20.63
C ASN A 89 -9.63 18.02 19.90
N ALA A 90 -8.82 16.97 19.77
CA ALA A 90 -7.60 17.00 18.96
C ALA A 90 -7.93 17.29 17.50
N TRP A 91 -8.89 16.54 16.92
CA TRP A 91 -9.36 16.79 15.55
C TRP A 91 -9.82 18.24 15.35
N LEU A 92 -10.63 18.78 16.27
CA LEU A 92 -11.09 20.17 16.18
C LEU A 92 -9.96 21.21 16.27
N ALA A 93 -8.82 20.89 16.88
CA ALA A 93 -7.65 21.75 16.88
C ALA A 93 -6.94 21.73 15.50
N TYR A 94 -6.59 20.55 14.98
CA TYR A 94 -5.99 20.43 13.63
C TYR A 94 -6.87 21.02 12.53
N LYS A 95 -8.18 20.72 12.57
CA LYS A 95 -9.15 21.23 11.59
C LYS A 95 -9.20 22.76 11.57
N ARG A 96 -9.01 23.44 12.70
CA ARG A 96 -9.03 24.90 12.78
C ARG A 96 -7.89 25.51 11.97
N ILE A 97 -6.67 25.07 12.26
CA ILE A 97 -5.43 25.47 11.57
C ILE A 97 -5.54 25.17 10.06
N ALA A 98 -6.02 23.97 9.71
CA ALA A 98 -6.13 23.54 8.32
C ALA A 98 -7.27 24.21 7.52
N ALA A 99 -8.33 24.71 8.18
CA ALA A 99 -9.44 25.36 7.51
C ALA A 99 -9.06 26.74 6.96
N GLN A 100 -8.20 27.48 7.67
CA GLN A 100 -7.70 28.80 7.25
C GLN A 100 -6.73 28.71 6.06
N ALA A 101 -6.04 27.58 5.93
CA ALA A 101 -5.10 27.30 4.83
C ALA A 101 -5.71 26.48 3.67
N GLU A 102 -7.03 26.26 3.66
CA GLU A 102 -7.80 25.46 2.68
C GLU A 102 -7.48 23.95 2.62
N LEU A 103 -6.54 23.44 3.43
CA LEU A 103 -6.04 22.05 3.49
C LEU A 103 -7.04 20.98 3.98
N THR A 104 -8.32 21.33 4.13
CA THR A 104 -9.34 20.43 4.70
C THR A 104 -9.73 19.29 3.74
N SER A 105 -9.51 19.45 2.43
CA SER A 105 -9.60 18.37 1.44
C SER A 105 -8.55 17.29 1.68
N ASP A 106 -7.33 17.72 1.96
CA ASP A 106 -6.14 16.87 1.92
C ASP A 106 -6.09 15.99 3.17
N ILE A 107 -6.49 16.54 4.32
CA ILE A 107 -6.72 15.77 5.53
C ILE A 107 -7.83 14.72 5.33
N LYS A 108 -8.93 15.06 4.64
CA LYS A 108 -9.98 14.06 4.33
C LYS A 108 -9.46 12.94 3.42
N HIS A 109 -8.57 13.27 2.48
CA HIS A 109 -7.95 12.30 1.59
C HIS A 109 -7.04 11.35 2.34
N ARG A 110 -6.07 11.88 3.09
CA ARG A 110 -5.14 11.10 3.92
C ARG A 110 -5.87 10.27 4.97
N ARG A 111 -6.90 10.83 5.62
CA ARG A 111 -7.77 10.09 6.55
C ARG A 111 -8.39 8.86 5.88
N PHE A 112 -8.88 8.98 4.64
CA PHE A 112 -9.42 7.84 3.89
C PHE A 112 -8.34 6.79 3.53
N LEU A 113 -7.15 7.23 3.12
CA LEU A 113 -6.01 6.33 2.86
C LEU A 113 -5.61 5.56 4.13
N GLN A 114 -5.41 6.26 5.25
CA GLN A 114 -5.14 5.66 6.56
C GLN A 114 -6.21 4.63 6.95
N GLN A 115 -7.50 4.96 6.81
CA GLN A 115 -8.60 4.02 7.09
C GLN A 115 -8.51 2.76 6.21
N LYS A 116 -8.17 2.90 4.92
CA LYS A 116 -7.99 1.78 3.98
C LYS A 116 -6.78 0.92 4.36
N VAL A 117 -5.65 1.51 4.73
CA VAL A 117 -4.44 0.82 5.17
C VAL A 117 -4.70 0.03 6.47
N VAL A 118 -5.25 0.69 7.49
CA VAL A 118 -5.62 0.07 8.78
C VAL A 118 -6.62 -1.07 8.58
N LEU A 119 -7.67 -0.88 7.77
CA LEU A 119 -8.65 -1.92 7.47
C LEU A 119 -8.02 -3.12 6.73
N THR A 120 -7.06 -2.89 5.85
CA THR A 120 -6.36 -3.95 5.11
C THR A 120 -5.47 -4.76 6.04
N PHE A 121 -4.72 -4.08 6.91
CA PHE A 121 -3.91 -4.70 7.96
C PHE A 121 -4.78 -5.55 8.92
N TYR A 122 -5.88 -4.99 9.44
CA TYR A 122 -6.79 -5.70 10.34
C TYR A 122 -7.42 -6.94 9.71
N LYS A 123 -7.92 -6.86 8.47
CA LYS A 123 -8.44 -8.04 7.74
C LYS A 123 -7.37 -9.10 7.53
N SER A 124 -6.14 -8.69 7.20
CA SER A 124 -5.01 -9.62 7.07
C SER A 124 -4.69 -10.31 8.40
N ARG A 125 -4.70 -9.58 9.53
CA ARG A 125 -4.48 -10.17 10.87
C ARG A 125 -5.63 -11.09 11.28
N GLN A 126 -6.87 -10.70 11.03
CA GLN A 126 -8.06 -11.52 11.31
C GLN A 126 -8.00 -12.88 10.60
N GLN A 127 -7.67 -12.89 9.30
CA GLN A 127 -7.52 -14.13 8.53
C GLN A 127 -6.40 -15.04 9.08
N ARG A 128 -5.29 -14.47 9.56
CA ARG A 128 -4.23 -15.22 10.25
C ARG A 128 -4.68 -15.78 11.60
N LEU A 129 -5.43 -15.00 12.39
CA LEU A 129 -5.92 -15.45 13.70
C LEU A 129 -6.87 -16.63 13.59
N PHE A 130 -7.82 -16.64 12.63
CA PHE A 130 -8.65 -17.82 12.37
C PHE A 130 -7.82 -19.08 12.06
N THR A 131 -6.75 -18.92 11.25
CA THR A 131 -5.85 -20.05 10.94
C THR A 131 -5.11 -20.54 12.20
N LEU A 132 -4.71 -19.62 13.08
CA LEU A 132 -4.02 -19.95 14.34
C LEU A 132 -4.97 -20.61 15.35
N GLU A 133 -6.23 -20.20 15.40
CA GLU A 133 -7.29 -20.80 16.23
C GLU A 133 -7.52 -22.27 15.86
N ASP A 134 -7.72 -22.57 14.57
CA ASP A 134 -7.82 -23.94 14.03
C ASP A 134 -6.61 -24.81 14.43
N MET A 135 -5.40 -24.23 14.42
CA MET A 135 -4.16 -24.91 14.81
C MET A 135 -4.07 -25.15 16.33
N ILE A 136 -4.57 -24.24 17.18
CA ILE A 136 -4.70 -24.52 18.63
C ILE A 136 -5.69 -25.65 18.85
N ILE A 137 -6.88 -25.59 18.23
CA ILE A 137 -7.93 -26.61 18.36
C ILE A 137 -7.41 -27.98 17.92
N SER A 138 -6.66 -28.04 16.81
CA SER A 138 -5.98 -29.25 16.35
C SER A 138 -5.00 -29.78 17.40
N THR A 139 -4.11 -28.93 17.93
CA THR A 139 -3.14 -29.30 18.98
C THR A 139 -3.85 -29.83 20.24
N PHE A 140 -4.93 -29.17 20.67
CA PHE A 140 -5.74 -29.54 21.82
C PHE A 140 -6.41 -30.91 21.63
N ASN A 141 -6.96 -31.16 20.44
CA ASN A 141 -7.55 -32.44 20.06
C ASN A 141 -6.50 -33.56 20.09
N HIS A 142 -5.31 -33.36 19.51
CA HIS A 142 -4.24 -34.37 19.53
C HIS A 142 -3.83 -34.74 20.96
N LEU A 143 -3.67 -33.76 21.86
CA LEU A 143 -3.43 -34.04 23.29
C LEU A 143 -4.59 -34.80 23.94
N SER A 144 -5.83 -34.41 23.65
CA SER A 144 -7.04 -35.01 24.24
C SER A 144 -7.23 -36.47 23.85
N TYR A 145 -6.81 -36.85 22.64
CA TYR A 145 -6.80 -38.23 22.16
C TYR A 145 -5.52 -39.02 22.52
N GLY A 146 -4.60 -38.44 23.31
CA GLY A 146 -3.34 -39.08 23.68
C GLY A 146 -2.37 -39.30 22.52
N LYS A 147 -2.48 -38.48 21.46
CA LYS A 147 -1.66 -38.50 20.25
C LYS A 147 -0.47 -37.54 20.40
N TYR A 148 0.52 -37.95 21.19
CA TYR A 148 1.59 -37.07 21.68
C TYR A 148 2.54 -36.57 20.60
N GLU A 149 2.93 -37.43 19.66
CA GLU A 149 3.83 -37.04 18.55
C GLU A 149 3.12 -36.07 17.60
N GLU A 150 1.86 -36.33 17.28
CA GLU A 150 1.04 -35.44 16.45
C GLU A 150 0.75 -34.11 17.16
N ALA A 151 0.54 -34.12 18.48
CA ALA A 151 0.40 -32.90 19.28
C ALA A 151 1.70 -32.08 19.33
N MET A 152 2.86 -32.75 19.42
CA MET A 152 4.17 -32.09 19.35
C MET A 152 4.38 -31.45 17.99
N GLN A 153 4.08 -32.15 16.89
CA GLN A 153 4.18 -31.60 15.54
C GLN A 153 3.23 -30.40 15.36
N ALA A 154 1.96 -30.53 15.75
CA ALA A 154 0.99 -29.44 15.67
C ALA A 154 1.42 -28.21 16.48
N ALA A 155 2.01 -28.38 17.67
CA ALA A 155 2.55 -27.27 18.46
C ALA A 155 3.78 -26.60 17.82
N TRP A 156 4.64 -27.36 17.13
CA TRP A 156 5.75 -26.81 16.34
C TRP A 156 5.25 -26.02 15.13
N ASP A 157 4.32 -26.59 14.37
CA ASP A 157 3.71 -25.94 13.19
C ASP A 157 3.00 -24.64 13.60
N LEU A 158 2.28 -24.67 14.73
CA LEU A 158 1.63 -23.51 15.33
C LEU A 158 2.65 -22.43 15.73
N SER A 159 3.78 -22.82 16.33
CA SER A 159 4.86 -21.88 16.66
C SER A 159 5.52 -21.27 15.42
N GLY A 160 5.58 -22.00 14.30
CA GLY A 160 6.09 -21.51 13.02
C GLY A 160 5.13 -20.50 12.39
N SER A 161 3.88 -20.92 12.17
CA SER A 161 2.80 -20.08 11.61
C SER A 161 2.59 -18.78 12.39
N LEU A 162 2.75 -18.82 13.71
CA LEU A 162 2.66 -17.64 14.56
C LEU A 162 3.87 -16.70 14.41
N ALA A 163 5.08 -17.24 14.23
CA ALA A 163 6.26 -16.43 13.94
C ALA A 163 6.18 -15.78 12.55
N ASP A 164 5.72 -16.52 11.54
CA ASP A 164 5.45 -15.99 10.19
C ASP A 164 4.39 -14.89 10.22
N THR A 165 3.32 -15.09 11.01
CA THR A 165 2.26 -14.09 11.23
C THR A 165 2.81 -12.82 11.87
N TRP A 166 3.67 -12.93 12.87
CA TRP A 166 4.31 -11.78 13.49
C TRP A 166 5.25 -11.05 12.52
N GLU A 167 6.13 -11.77 11.82
CA GLU A 167 7.10 -11.19 10.88
C GLU A 167 6.42 -10.53 9.65
N GLU A 168 5.35 -11.12 9.13
CA GLU A 168 4.51 -10.50 8.09
C GLU A 168 3.85 -9.21 8.60
N GLY A 169 3.39 -9.21 9.85
CA GLY A 169 2.81 -8.05 10.51
C GLY A 169 3.80 -6.90 10.67
N GLU A 170 5.00 -7.20 11.17
CA GLU A 170 6.08 -6.21 11.27
C GLU A 170 6.49 -5.65 9.90
N LYS A 171 6.59 -6.49 8.86
CA LYS A 171 6.88 -6.02 7.48
C LYS A 171 5.80 -5.11 6.91
N GLN A 172 4.52 -5.34 7.22
CA GLN A 172 3.43 -4.43 6.82
C GLN A 172 3.53 -3.11 7.61
N MET A 173 3.87 -3.20 8.90
CA MET A 173 4.11 -2.04 9.78
C MET A 173 5.37 -1.23 9.46
N ASP A 174 6.41 -1.85 8.88
CA ASP A 174 7.61 -1.18 8.36
C ASP A 174 7.28 -0.36 7.11
N ARG A 175 6.45 -0.90 6.20
CA ARG A 175 6.05 -0.22 4.95
C ARG A 175 5.18 1.00 5.23
N GLU A 176 4.20 0.85 6.12
CA GLU A 176 3.18 1.86 6.43
C GLU A 176 3.44 2.51 7.79
N CYS A 177 4.71 2.82 8.10
CA CYS A 177 5.14 3.14 9.46
C CYS A 177 4.45 4.38 10.07
N LYS A 178 4.18 5.42 9.27
CA LYS A 178 3.43 6.62 9.69
C LYS A 178 1.98 6.34 10.08
N ILE A 179 1.42 5.21 9.66
CA ILE A 179 0.00 4.85 9.86
C ILE A 179 -0.12 3.73 10.89
N LEU A 180 0.69 2.67 10.76
CA LEU A 180 0.58 1.45 11.58
C LEU A 180 1.54 1.40 12.78
N ARG A 181 2.52 2.32 12.87
CA ARG A 181 3.53 2.41 13.96
C ARG A 181 3.56 3.76 14.68
N GLN A 182 2.44 4.49 14.73
CA GLN A 182 2.32 5.70 15.56
C GLN A 182 2.42 5.44 17.07
N GLY A 183 2.35 4.18 17.49
CA GLY A 183 2.65 3.68 18.83
C GLY A 183 2.98 2.19 18.75
N VAL A 184 3.11 1.52 19.90
CA VAL A 184 3.19 0.05 19.86
C VAL A 184 1.83 -0.50 19.45
N ASN A 185 1.81 -1.30 18.38
CA ASN A 185 0.56 -1.80 17.83
C ASN A 185 0.01 -2.91 18.75
N PRO A 186 -1.15 -2.73 19.40
CA PRO A 186 -1.64 -3.67 20.41
C PRO A 186 -1.93 -5.06 19.83
N ILE A 187 -2.12 -5.17 18.51
CA ILE A 187 -2.29 -6.45 17.83
C ILE A 187 -0.96 -7.21 17.74
N GLN A 188 0.16 -6.52 17.43
CA GLN A 188 1.48 -7.18 17.42
C GLN A 188 2.00 -7.46 18.83
N GLU A 189 1.72 -6.59 19.82
CA GLU A 189 1.96 -6.93 21.23
C GLU A 189 1.16 -8.16 21.64
N GLY A 190 -0.10 -8.26 21.22
CA GLY A 190 -0.95 -9.42 21.49
C GLY A 190 -0.41 -10.70 20.85
N ILE A 191 -0.02 -10.66 19.58
CA ILE A 191 0.62 -11.77 18.86
C ILE A 191 1.93 -12.19 19.55
N ALA A 192 2.77 -11.24 19.97
CA ALA A 192 4.02 -11.51 20.68
C ALA A 192 3.77 -12.13 22.08
N GLY A 193 2.72 -11.69 22.79
CA GLY A 193 2.27 -12.30 24.04
C GLY A 193 1.84 -13.75 23.85
N TYR A 194 1.12 -14.03 22.77
CA TYR A 194 0.74 -15.40 22.38
C TYR A 194 1.96 -16.26 22.00
N MET A 195 2.96 -15.71 21.29
CA MET A 195 4.22 -16.42 20.98
C MET A 195 4.94 -16.94 22.23
N GLY A 196 4.91 -16.18 23.33
CA GLY A 196 5.46 -16.62 24.61
C GLY A 196 4.80 -17.90 25.14
N ARG A 197 3.47 -18.03 24.99
CA ARG A 197 2.69 -19.19 25.45
C ARG A 197 2.92 -20.41 24.58
N VAL A 198 2.90 -20.28 23.25
CA VAL A 198 3.17 -21.40 22.33
C VAL A 198 4.58 -21.95 22.54
N ARG A 199 5.58 -21.08 22.69
CA ARG A 199 6.96 -21.50 23.03
C ARG A 199 7.03 -22.27 24.34
N ALA A 200 6.23 -21.90 25.35
CA ALA A 200 6.15 -22.67 26.59
C ALA A 200 5.61 -24.09 26.34
N ILE A 201 4.51 -24.23 25.58
CA ILE A 201 3.92 -25.54 25.20
C ILE A 201 4.94 -26.40 24.45
N VAL A 202 5.57 -25.87 23.40
CA VAL A 202 6.63 -26.54 22.63
C VAL A 202 7.79 -26.99 23.53
N SER A 203 8.14 -26.22 24.56
CA SER A 203 9.20 -26.58 25.52
C SER A 203 8.78 -27.63 26.57
N LEU A 204 7.48 -27.88 26.75
CA LEU A 204 6.90 -28.75 27.77
C LEU A 204 6.52 -30.13 27.22
N LEU A 205 5.95 -30.21 26.01
CA LEU A 205 5.46 -31.46 25.44
C LEU A 205 6.54 -32.56 25.29
N PRO A 206 7.76 -32.30 24.77
CA PRO A 206 8.81 -33.33 24.70
C PRO A 206 9.17 -33.88 26.09
N LYS A 207 9.22 -32.99 27.09
CA LYS A 207 9.53 -33.34 28.49
C LYS A 207 8.39 -34.07 29.20
N ALA A 208 7.20 -34.15 28.61
CA ALA A 208 6.09 -34.97 29.08
C ALA A 208 6.14 -36.38 28.46
N GLY A 209 6.44 -36.49 27.16
CA GLY A 209 6.61 -37.76 26.46
C GLY A 209 7.71 -38.66 27.06
N GLU A 210 8.87 -38.08 27.41
CA GLU A 210 9.96 -38.80 28.10
C GLU A 210 9.58 -39.38 29.48
N ALA A 211 8.53 -38.84 30.12
CA ALA A 211 8.19 -39.09 31.52
C ALA A 211 6.78 -39.69 31.69
N TRP A 212 6.32 -40.45 30.69
CA TRP A 212 4.92 -40.87 30.46
C TRP A 212 4.22 -41.66 31.59
N LYS A 213 4.92 -42.01 32.68
CA LYS A 213 4.36 -42.66 33.88
C LYS A 213 4.32 -41.78 35.15
N LYS A 214 4.72 -40.49 35.07
CA LYS A 214 4.86 -39.60 36.25
C LYS A 214 4.58 -38.10 36.03
N CYS A 215 4.22 -37.63 34.82
CA CYS A 215 4.25 -36.20 34.48
C CYS A 215 2.90 -35.55 34.12
N ASP A 216 1.81 -35.94 34.80
CA ASP A 216 0.47 -35.31 34.66
C ASP A 216 0.53 -33.78 34.77
N HIS A 217 1.35 -33.24 35.68
CA HIS A 217 1.47 -31.79 35.88
C HIS A 217 2.02 -31.03 34.67
N LYS A 218 2.97 -31.59 33.90
CA LYS A 218 3.49 -30.90 32.70
C LYS A 218 2.45 -30.85 31.58
N LEU A 219 1.64 -31.90 31.47
CA LEU A 219 0.52 -31.95 30.54
C LEU A 219 -0.57 -30.97 30.94
N LEU A 220 -0.92 -30.93 32.23
CA LEU A 220 -1.85 -29.94 32.79
C LEU A 220 -1.43 -28.50 32.44
N VAL A 221 -0.16 -28.16 32.67
CA VAL A 221 0.38 -26.82 32.33
C VAL A 221 0.36 -26.56 30.81
N ALA A 222 0.61 -27.57 29.96
CA ALA A 222 0.49 -27.42 28.52
C ALA A 222 -0.97 -27.15 28.08
N TYR A 223 -1.94 -27.85 28.67
CA TYR A 223 -3.37 -27.57 28.48
C TYR A 223 -3.75 -26.16 28.94
N GLU A 224 -3.33 -25.75 30.15
CA GLU A 224 -3.57 -24.40 30.67
C GLU A 224 -3.03 -23.32 29.74
N GLN A 225 -1.82 -23.50 29.18
CA GLN A 225 -1.27 -22.54 28.21
C GLN A 225 -2.00 -22.54 26.86
N LEU A 226 -2.59 -23.66 26.42
CA LEU A 226 -3.43 -23.71 25.22
C LEU A 226 -4.78 -23.03 25.44
N THR A 227 -5.43 -23.25 26.58
CA THR A 227 -6.67 -22.54 26.95
C THR A 227 -6.44 -21.03 27.05
N LEU A 228 -5.39 -20.61 27.76
CA LEU A 228 -4.99 -19.20 27.85
C LEU A 228 -4.53 -18.59 26.50
N ALA A 229 -4.22 -19.42 25.50
CA ALA A 229 -3.97 -18.98 24.15
C ALA A 229 -5.28 -18.77 23.36
N CYS A 230 -6.24 -19.70 23.45
CA CYS A 230 -7.59 -19.53 22.89
C CYS A 230 -8.26 -18.25 23.42
N ASP A 231 -8.38 -18.12 24.74
CA ASP A 231 -9.02 -16.95 25.39
C ASP A 231 -8.42 -15.62 24.90
N TYR A 232 -7.12 -15.62 24.59
CA TYR A 232 -6.38 -14.44 24.16
C TYR A 232 -6.53 -14.17 22.65
N ILE A 233 -6.63 -15.21 21.82
CA ILE A 233 -7.03 -15.05 20.41
C ILE A 233 -8.46 -14.51 20.33
N ASP A 234 -9.41 -15.04 21.11
CA ASP A 234 -10.80 -14.60 21.09
C ASP A 234 -10.93 -13.11 21.42
N LEU A 235 -10.27 -12.65 22.50
CA LEU A 235 -10.22 -11.25 22.89
C LEU A 235 -9.59 -10.37 21.80
N LEU A 236 -8.53 -10.85 21.15
CA LEU A 236 -7.85 -10.11 20.09
C LEU A 236 -8.70 -10.03 18.81
N SER A 237 -9.33 -11.13 18.40
CA SER A 237 -10.26 -11.22 17.28
C SER A 237 -11.47 -10.30 17.51
N MET A 238 -12.09 -10.31 18.69
CA MET A 238 -13.18 -9.38 19.04
C MET A 238 -12.75 -7.91 18.95
N SER A 239 -11.54 -7.58 19.39
CA SER A 239 -10.99 -6.21 19.29
C SER A 239 -10.78 -5.79 17.83
N ILE A 240 -10.22 -6.68 17.01
CA ILE A 240 -10.00 -6.47 15.58
C ILE A 240 -11.35 -6.33 14.84
N ASP A 241 -12.35 -7.15 15.16
CA ASP A 241 -13.69 -7.06 14.57
C ASP A 241 -14.37 -5.73 14.90
N LYS A 242 -14.31 -5.29 16.17
CA LYS A 242 -14.86 -4.00 16.60
C LYS A 242 -14.28 -2.84 15.78
N GLU A 243 -12.95 -2.78 15.66
CA GLU A 243 -12.30 -1.70 14.91
C GLU A 243 -12.49 -1.84 13.39
N THR A 244 -12.49 -3.07 12.85
CA THR A 244 -12.82 -3.37 11.44
C THR A 244 -14.24 -2.90 11.10
N GLN A 245 -15.21 -3.11 11.98
CA GLN A 245 -16.57 -2.61 11.83
C GLN A 245 -16.63 -1.08 11.95
N ARG A 246 -15.95 -0.46 12.91
CA ARG A 246 -15.87 1.01 13.05
C ARG A 246 -15.31 1.68 11.80
N PHE A 247 -14.17 1.20 11.29
CA PHE A 247 -13.54 1.75 10.09
C PHE A 247 -14.37 1.43 8.83
N GLY A 248 -14.90 0.22 8.70
CA GLY A 248 -15.81 -0.15 7.62
C GLY A 248 -17.08 0.71 7.59
N GLN A 249 -17.74 0.92 8.74
CA GLN A 249 -18.89 1.81 8.87
C GLN A 249 -18.53 3.26 8.59
N THR A 250 -17.35 3.74 9.00
CA THR A 250 -16.91 5.11 8.71
C THR A 250 -16.72 5.33 7.20
N LEU A 251 -16.15 4.35 6.49
CA LEU A 251 -16.03 4.34 5.03
C LEU A 251 -17.39 4.22 4.31
N LEU A 252 -18.38 3.58 4.93
CA LEU A 252 -19.75 3.45 4.41
C LEU A 252 -20.64 4.67 4.73
N GLN A 253 -20.40 5.37 5.84
CA GLN A 253 -21.19 6.53 6.32
C GLN A 253 -20.60 7.88 5.91
N ASN A 254 -19.29 7.94 5.66
CA ASN A 254 -18.71 8.94 4.76
C ASN A 254 -18.44 8.28 3.40
N PRO A 255 -19.47 7.98 2.58
CA PRO A 255 -19.30 7.97 1.14
C PRO A 255 -19.18 9.44 0.71
N ASN A 256 -18.09 10.08 1.11
CA ASN A 256 -17.22 10.54 0.05
C ASN A 256 -16.65 9.25 -0.55
N PRO A 257 -17.23 8.69 -1.63
CA PRO A 257 -16.32 8.18 -2.61
C PRO A 257 -15.46 9.39 -2.94
N LEU A 258 -14.22 9.35 -2.47
CA LEU A 258 -13.17 9.54 -3.43
C LEU A 258 -13.43 8.45 -4.49
N THR A 259 -14.27 8.82 -5.47
CA THR A 259 -13.77 8.90 -6.84
C THR A 259 -12.33 9.35 -6.73
N ILE A 260 -11.43 8.37 -6.56
CA ILE A 260 -10.02 8.45 -6.94
C ILE A 260 -10.10 9.20 -8.25
N PRO A 261 -9.74 10.51 -8.27
CA PRO A 261 -10.23 11.45 -9.27
C PRO A 261 -10.05 10.80 -10.62
N ARG A 262 -11.15 10.39 -11.25
CA ARG A 262 -11.00 9.52 -12.42
C ARG A 262 -10.23 10.36 -13.43
N PRO A 263 -9.14 9.85 -14.01
CA PRO A 263 -8.30 10.68 -14.84
C PRO A 263 -9.14 11.29 -15.96
N GLN A 264 -8.89 12.56 -16.26
CA GLN A 264 -9.45 13.14 -17.47
C GLN A 264 -8.93 12.37 -18.70
N ILE A 265 -9.62 12.50 -19.82
CA ILE A 265 -9.22 11.82 -21.05
C ILE A 265 -7.83 12.30 -21.50
N CYS A 266 -7.55 13.60 -21.43
CA CYS A 266 -6.23 14.19 -21.68
C CYS A 266 -5.14 13.62 -20.75
N GLN A 267 -5.43 13.44 -19.46
CA GLN A 267 -4.54 12.85 -18.47
C GLN A 267 -4.19 11.38 -18.78
N LEU A 268 -5.13 10.59 -19.33
CA LEU A 268 -4.85 9.22 -19.80
C LEU A 268 -3.98 9.21 -21.05
N TYR A 269 -4.30 10.05 -22.04
CA TYR A 269 -3.54 10.15 -23.29
C TYR A 269 -2.12 10.69 -23.08
N LEU A 270 -1.91 11.60 -22.14
CA LEU A 270 -0.58 12.02 -21.71
C LEU A 270 0.24 10.85 -21.13
N LEU A 271 -0.35 10.02 -20.25
CA LEU A 271 0.34 8.84 -19.72
C LEU A 271 0.67 7.83 -20.83
N CYS A 272 -0.24 7.62 -21.80
CA CYS A 272 0.05 6.83 -23.00
C CYS A 272 1.25 7.39 -23.80
N ALA A 273 1.31 8.71 -24.01
CA ALA A 273 2.41 9.36 -24.71
C ALA A 273 3.75 9.22 -23.97
N ILE A 274 3.77 9.39 -22.64
CA ILE A 274 4.96 9.18 -21.82
C ILE A 274 5.44 7.72 -21.93
N LEU A 275 4.54 6.74 -21.77
CA LEU A 275 4.89 5.32 -21.89
C LEU A 275 5.39 4.93 -23.29
N LEU A 276 4.84 5.53 -24.35
CA LEU A 276 5.24 5.28 -25.73
C LEU A 276 6.60 5.90 -26.07
N PHE A 277 6.79 7.19 -25.79
CA PHE A 277 7.95 7.96 -26.26
C PHE A 277 9.18 7.87 -25.33
N SER A 278 9.02 7.48 -24.06
CA SER A 278 10.15 7.27 -23.15
C SER A 278 11.00 6.03 -23.48
N ARG A 279 10.48 5.08 -24.27
CA ARG A 279 11.08 3.75 -24.51
C ARG A 279 11.57 3.50 -25.95
N VAL A 280 11.59 4.51 -26.83
CA VAL A 280 12.11 4.32 -28.20
C VAL A 280 13.64 4.47 -28.23
N GLU A 281 14.35 3.42 -28.63
CA GLU A 281 15.81 3.43 -28.82
C GLU A 281 16.18 3.51 -30.31
N SER A 282 16.30 4.71 -30.88
CA SER A 282 16.68 4.93 -32.29
C SER A 282 17.08 6.38 -32.58
N LEU A 283 17.71 6.69 -33.73
CA LEU A 283 17.94 8.08 -34.18
C LEU A 283 16.64 8.91 -34.34
N VAL A 284 15.47 8.26 -34.37
CA VAL A 284 14.15 8.90 -34.33
C VAL A 284 13.83 9.53 -32.96
N ILE A 285 14.61 9.20 -31.92
CA ILE A 285 14.52 9.71 -30.54
C ILE A 285 14.35 11.22 -30.49
N GLU A 286 15.15 11.99 -31.22
CA GLU A 286 15.24 13.44 -30.97
C GLU A 286 13.95 14.16 -31.36
N LYS A 287 13.38 13.78 -32.51
CA LYS A 287 12.06 14.25 -32.94
C LYS A 287 10.96 13.79 -31.98
N GLN A 288 11.00 12.54 -31.52
CA GLN A 288 9.98 12.01 -30.59
C GLN A 288 10.09 12.59 -29.17
N ARG A 289 11.29 12.88 -28.67
CA ARG A 289 11.52 13.61 -27.42
C ARG A 289 11.07 15.06 -27.54
N GLN A 290 11.26 15.69 -28.69
CA GLN A 290 10.72 17.02 -28.94
C GLN A 290 9.19 16.99 -28.91
N THR A 291 8.55 16.05 -29.61
CA THR A 291 7.09 15.83 -29.54
C THR A 291 6.59 15.54 -28.12
N LEU A 292 7.27 14.69 -27.34
CA LEU A 292 6.90 14.45 -25.94
C LEU A 292 7.10 15.71 -25.07
N THR A 293 8.15 16.50 -25.31
CA THR A 293 8.39 17.76 -24.58
C THR A 293 7.31 18.81 -24.90
N GLU A 294 6.85 18.85 -26.14
CA GLU A 294 5.73 19.67 -26.59
C GLU A 294 4.42 19.21 -25.92
N MET A 295 4.09 17.91 -25.98
CA MET A 295 2.93 17.30 -25.29
C MET A 295 2.95 17.53 -23.76
N LEU A 296 4.13 17.55 -23.15
CA LEU A 296 4.31 17.87 -21.73
C LEU A 296 4.06 19.36 -21.43
N SER A 297 4.08 20.26 -22.42
CA SER A 297 3.76 21.67 -22.20
C SER A 297 2.26 21.99 -22.29
N TRP A 298 1.47 21.11 -22.92
CA TRP A 298 0.05 21.30 -23.22
C TRP A 298 -0.87 21.32 -21.99
N GLY A 299 -1.84 22.24 -22.01
CA GLY A 299 -2.97 22.31 -21.07
C GLY A 299 -4.22 21.57 -21.58
N GLU A 300 -5.31 21.59 -20.80
CA GLU A 300 -6.56 20.88 -21.16
C GLU A 300 -7.13 21.32 -22.53
N GLU A 301 -7.00 22.60 -22.89
CA GLU A 301 -7.49 23.14 -24.16
C GLU A 301 -6.70 22.61 -25.37
N ASP A 302 -5.36 22.60 -25.29
CA ASP A 302 -4.47 22.07 -26.34
C ASP A 302 -4.75 20.58 -26.57
N TRP A 303 -4.86 19.82 -25.47
CA TRP A 303 -5.26 18.41 -25.48
C TRP A 303 -6.66 18.19 -26.05
N GLY A 304 -7.58 19.13 -25.81
CA GLY A 304 -8.92 19.13 -26.39
C GLY A 304 -8.92 19.29 -27.91
N LEU A 305 -8.04 20.12 -28.45
CA LEU A 305 -7.89 20.32 -29.90
C LEU A 305 -7.25 19.09 -30.59
N GLU A 306 -6.16 18.56 -30.03
CA GLU A 306 -5.49 17.35 -30.56
C GLU A 306 -6.46 16.16 -30.63
N LEU A 307 -7.21 15.92 -29.55
CA LEU A 307 -8.16 14.80 -29.49
C LEU A 307 -9.45 15.03 -30.31
N GLN A 308 -9.76 16.25 -30.71
CA GLN A 308 -10.84 16.57 -31.66
C GLN A 308 -10.42 16.36 -33.12
N GLY A 309 -9.12 16.43 -33.44
CA GLY A 309 -8.59 16.22 -34.79
C GLY A 309 -8.64 14.77 -35.30
N ILE A 310 -9.15 13.82 -34.50
CA ILE A 310 -9.15 12.39 -34.80
C ILE A 310 -10.22 12.04 -35.85
N GLU A 311 -9.83 12.02 -37.12
CA GLU A 311 -10.69 11.52 -38.21
C GLU A 311 -10.88 10.00 -38.15
N CYS A 312 -11.99 9.56 -37.56
CA CYS A 312 -12.42 8.15 -37.53
C CYS A 312 -12.92 7.60 -38.89
N SER A 313 -12.22 7.89 -40.00
CA SER A 313 -12.60 7.47 -41.35
C SER A 313 -12.11 6.06 -41.71
N THR A 314 -12.78 5.37 -42.64
CA THR A 314 -12.35 4.05 -43.14
C THR A 314 -10.93 4.10 -43.73
N ASN A 315 -10.58 5.17 -44.43
CA ASN A 315 -9.25 5.38 -45.01
C ASN A 315 -8.19 5.49 -43.91
N TYR A 316 -8.47 6.19 -42.81
CA TYR A 316 -7.57 6.31 -41.68
C TYR A 316 -7.28 4.95 -41.00
N TYR A 317 -8.31 4.10 -40.85
CA TYR A 317 -8.12 2.73 -40.35
C TYR A 317 -7.25 1.86 -41.27
N LEU A 318 -7.31 2.06 -42.59
CA LEU A 318 -6.43 1.39 -43.56
C LEU A 318 -4.99 1.91 -43.48
N THR A 319 -4.78 3.21 -43.29
CA THR A 319 -3.45 3.80 -43.05
C THR A 319 -2.85 3.27 -41.76
N MET A 320 -3.62 3.23 -40.66
CA MET A 320 -3.16 2.67 -39.38
C MET A 320 -2.86 1.18 -39.50
N HIS A 321 -3.70 0.38 -40.17
CA HIS A 321 -3.44 -1.05 -40.41
C HIS A 321 -2.14 -1.26 -41.21
N SER A 322 -1.94 -0.50 -42.29
CA SER A 322 -0.72 -0.52 -43.10
C SER A 322 0.52 -0.15 -42.29
N TYR A 323 0.40 0.83 -41.38
CA TYR A 323 1.48 1.21 -40.47
C TYR A 323 1.81 0.09 -39.47
N LEU A 324 0.81 -0.45 -38.78
CA LEU A 324 1.01 -1.49 -37.77
C LEU A 324 1.60 -2.77 -38.36
N GLN A 325 1.22 -3.18 -39.58
CA GLN A 325 1.83 -4.34 -40.25
C GLN A 325 3.35 -4.21 -40.45
N ASN A 326 3.89 -3.00 -40.47
CA ASN A 326 5.34 -2.78 -40.58
C ASN A 326 6.08 -2.89 -39.24
N ILE A 327 5.38 -2.81 -38.10
CA ILE A 327 5.93 -2.94 -36.75
C ILE A 327 6.17 -4.41 -36.41
N PRO A 328 7.38 -4.83 -35.97
CA PRO A 328 7.70 -6.23 -35.67
C PRO A 328 6.73 -6.92 -34.70
N GLN A 329 6.30 -6.21 -33.66
CA GLN A 329 5.36 -6.66 -32.63
C GLN A 329 3.98 -7.06 -33.20
N PHE A 330 3.65 -6.70 -34.44
CA PHE A 330 2.38 -7.04 -35.10
C PHE A 330 2.56 -8.02 -36.29
N LYS A 331 3.80 -8.34 -36.67
CA LYS A 331 4.09 -9.24 -37.82
C LYS A 331 3.80 -10.72 -37.53
N ALA A 332 3.92 -11.14 -36.28
CA ALA A 332 3.67 -12.54 -35.89
C ALA A 332 2.18 -12.92 -35.92
N ASP A 333 1.28 -11.97 -35.65
CA ASP A 333 -0.14 -12.26 -35.37
C ASP A 333 -1.07 -12.14 -36.59
N GLY A 334 -0.57 -11.65 -37.73
CA GLY A 334 -1.31 -11.63 -39.00
C GLY A 334 -2.63 -10.82 -38.97
N LEU A 335 -2.56 -9.51 -38.74
CA LEU A 335 -3.75 -8.66 -38.63
C LEU A 335 -4.58 -8.63 -39.92
N GLN A 336 -5.84 -9.03 -39.80
CA GLN A 336 -6.83 -8.88 -40.86
C GLN A 336 -7.32 -7.44 -40.96
N GLU A 337 -7.82 -7.09 -42.14
CA GLU A 337 -8.38 -5.78 -42.43
C GLU A 337 -9.57 -5.47 -41.49
N GLY A 338 -9.63 -4.24 -40.98
CA GLY A 338 -10.70 -3.78 -40.09
C GLY A 338 -10.62 -4.27 -38.63
N GLU A 339 -9.76 -5.24 -38.27
CA GLU A 339 -9.56 -5.65 -36.87
C GLU A 339 -8.95 -4.53 -36.03
N VAL A 340 -7.98 -3.80 -36.59
CA VAL A 340 -7.36 -2.63 -35.95
C VAL A 340 -8.41 -1.57 -35.61
N GLY A 341 -9.33 -1.28 -36.53
CA GLY A 341 -10.40 -0.31 -36.29
C GLY A 341 -11.42 -0.76 -35.24
N LYS A 342 -11.68 -2.08 -35.14
CA LYS A 342 -12.49 -2.63 -34.03
C LYS A 342 -11.75 -2.49 -32.70
N GLN A 343 -10.46 -2.86 -32.66
CA GLN A 343 -9.65 -2.77 -31.44
C GLN A 343 -9.50 -1.33 -30.96
N TYR A 344 -9.20 -0.38 -31.86
CA TYR A 344 -9.10 1.04 -31.52
C TYR A 344 -10.40 1.58 -30.91
N ARG A 345 -11.56 1.30 -31.51
CA ARG A 345 -12.86 1.73 -30.95
C ARG A 345 -13.12 1.13 -29.57
N SER A 346 -12.87 -0.16 -29.37
CA SER A 346 -12.98 -0.79 -28.04
C SER A 346 -12.00 -0.19 -27.02
N LEU A 347 -10.80 0.23 -27.46
CA LEU A 347 -9.82 0.89 -26.60
C LEU A 347 -10.28 2.31 -26.21
N VAL A 348 -10.80 3.10 -27.16
CA VAL A 348 -11.36 4.44 -26.90
C VAL A 348 -12.59 4.36 -25.98
N ASP A 349 -13.52 3.43 -26.22
CA ASP A 349 -14.68 3.20 -25.34
C ASP A 349 -14.23 2.87 -23.91
N GLY A 350 -13.17 2.07 -23.78
CA GLY A 350 -12.58 1.72 -22.49
C GLY A 350 -11.90 2.90 -21.78
N ILE A 351 -11.10 3.70 -22.50
CA ILE A 351 -10.52 4.96 -21.99
C ILE A 351 -11.62 5.91 -21.50
N GLN A 352 -12.71 6.05 -22.26
CA GLN A 352 -13.87 6.84 -21.82
C GLN A 352 -14.48 6.25 -20.53
N SER A 353 -14.63 4.92 -20.44
CA SER A 353 -15.24 4.25 -19.28
C SER A 353 -14.47 4.41 -17.95
N ILE A 354 -13.13 4.51 -18.02
CA ILE A 354 -12.27 4.73 -16.83
C ILE A 354 -12.09 6.22 -16.48
N SER A 355 -12.52 7.13 -17.36
CA SER A 355 -12.36 8.59 -17.19
C SER A 355 -13.41 9.27 -16.30
N ALA A 356 -13.16 10.53 -15.91
CA ALA A 356 -14.09 11.37 -15.14
C ALA A 356 -15.50 11.48 -15.72
N ASN A 357 -15.59 11.59 -17.05
CA ASN A 357 -16.83 11.89 -17.77
C ASN A 357 -17.52 10.63 -18.32
N ALA A 358 -17.21 9.46 -17.76
CA ALA A 358 -17.78 8.19 -18.18
C ALA A 358 -19.32 8.15 -18.03
N VAL A 359 -20.03 8.21 -19.15
CA VAL A 359 -21.45 7.82 -19.19
C VAL A 359 -21.53 6.33 -18.86
N ILE A 360 -22.50 5.93 -18.02
CA ILE A 360 -22.71 4.52 -17.66
C ILE A 360 -23.19 3.75 -18.90
N ARG A 361 -22.24 3.24 -19.68
CA ARG A 361 -22.43 2.31 -20.80
C ARG A 361 -21.39 1.21 -20.67
N PRO A 362 -21.74 -0.06 -20.91
CA PRO A 362 -20.74 -1.12 -21.01
C PRO A 362 -19.83 -0.82 -22.20
N ALA A 363 -18.53 -0.67 -21.96
CA ALA A 363 -17.54 -0.52 -23.02
C ALA A 363 -17.51 -1.78 -23.89
N ASN A 364 -17.24 -1.63 -25.19
CA ASN A 364 -17.06 -2.78 -26.07
C ASN A 364 -15.82 -3.57 -25.61
N PRO A 365 -15.93 -4.91 -25.41
CA PRO A 365 -14.80 -5.69 -24.96
C PRO A 365 -13.69 -5.66 -26.02
N LYS A 366 -12.50 -5.21 -25.62
CA LYS A 366 -11.30 -5.28 -26.46
C LYS A 366 -10.92 -6.75 -26.72
N GLY A 367 -10.30 -7.02 -27.87
CA GLY A 367 -9.80 -8.35 -28.20
C GLY A 367 -8.64 -8.75 -27.29
N GLN A 368 -8.73 -9.92 -26.64
CA GLN A 368 -7.73 -10.41 -25.69
C GLN A 368 -6.42 -10.88 -26.32
N ARG A 369 -6.40 -11.11 -27.65
CA ARG A 369 -5.18 -11.49 -28.38
C ARG A 369 -4.10 -10.40 -28.39
N PHE A 370 -4.49 -9.14 -28.16
CA PHE A 370 -3.57 -8.01 -28.21
C PHE A 370 -2.91 -7.80 -26.85
N SER A 371 -1.58 -7.84 -26.80
CA SER A 371 -0.81 -7.54 -25.60
C SER A 371 -0.98 -6.08 -25.14
N ALA A 372 -0.62 -5.77 -23.90
CA ALA A 372 -0.67 -4.40 -23.38
C ALA A 372 0.13 -3.41 -24.23
N LEU A 373 1.31 -3.83 -24.73
CA LEU A 373 2.13 -3.04 -25.64
C LEU A 373 1.45 -2.79 -26.99
N GLN A 374 0.83 -3.83 -27.58
CA GLN A 374 0.08 -3.69 -28.83
C GLN A 374 -1.15 -2.78 -28.64
N ASN A 375 -1.85 -2.89 -27.51
CA ASN A 375 -2.98 -2.02 -27.18
C ASN A 375 -2.54 -0.56 -27.02
N LEU A 376 -1.39 -0.29 -26.38
CA LEU A 376 -0.81 1.05 -26.28
C LEU A 376 -0.50 1.63 -27.67
N ILE A 377 0.15 0.83 -28.54
CA ILE A 377 0.49 1.26 -29.90
C ILE A 377 -0.78 1.53 -30.73
N VAL A 378 -1.79 0.66 -30.68
CA VAL A 378 -3.07 0.87 -31.40
C VAL A 378 -3.78 2.14 -30.91
N LEU A 379 -3.81 2.37 -29.59
CA LEU A 379 -4.45 3.55 -29.01
C LEU A 379 -3.75 4.85 -29.44
N CYS A 380 -2.43 4.89 -29.40
CA CYS A 380 -1.66 6.08 -29.80
C CYS A 380 -1.66 6.31 -31.31
N ALA A 381 -1.52 5.24 -32.11
CA ALA A 381 -1.56 5.32 -33.57
C ALA A 381 -2.91 5.83 -34.08
N GLY A 382 -4.01 5.60 -33.35
CA GLY A 382 -5.33 6.14 -33.66
C GLY A 382 -5.53 7.62 -33.32
N VAL A 383 -4.58 8.26 -32.62
CA VAL A 383 -4.45 9.73 -32.48
C VAL A 383 -3.43 10.29 -33.50
N GLY A 384 -2.83 9.44 -34.33
CA GLY A 384 -1.79 9.82 -35.31
C GLY A 384 -0.36 9.75 -34.75
N TRP A 385 -0.17 9.25 -33.54
CA TRP A 385 1.14 9.14 -32.91
C TRP A 385 1.82 7.83 -33.30
N PHE A 386 2.54 7.88 -34.42
CA PHE A 386 3.23 6.75 -35.00
C PHE A 386 4.64 6.60 -34.41
N ALA A 387 4.82 5.65 -33.48
CA ALA A 387 6.13 5.29 -32.91
C ALA A 387 6.41 3.77 -33.03
N ALA A 388 7.63 3.43 -33.45
CA ALA A 388 8.14 2.07 -33.41
C ALA A 388 8.88 1.83 -32.08
N LEU A 389 8.34 0.94 -31.25
CA LEU A 389 8.98 0.49 -30.01
C LEU A 389 10.00 -0.63 -30.28
N PRO A 390 11.05 -0.79 -29.47
CA PRO A 390 12.01 -1.89 -29.62
C PRO A 390 11.37 -3.26 -29.34
N GLU A 391 11.89 -4.31 -29.99
CA GLU A 391 11.34 -5.68 -29.94
C GLU A 391 11.34 -6.32 -28.53
N ALA A 392 12.11 -5.77 -27.59
CA ALA A 392 12.40 -6.40 -26.29
C ALA A 392 11.54 -5.90 -25.10
N ALA A 393 10.51 -5.08 -25.32
CA ALA A 393 9.66 -4.59 -24.24
C ALA A 393 8.71 -5.68 -23.73
N GLY A 394 9.04 -6.24 -22.55
CA GLY A 394 8.19 -7.18 -21.82
C GLY A 394 6.96 -6.54 -21.15
N VAL A 395 6.36 -7.26 -20.20
CA VAL A 395 5.13 -6.91 -19.46
C VAL A 395 5.05 -5.41 -19.14
N SER A 396 3.89 -4.78 -19.39
CA SER A 396 3.75 -3.31 -19.32
C SER A 396 4.01 -2.72 -17.94
N GLN A 397 3.94 -3.50 -16.86
CA GLN A 397 4.39 -3.08 -15.53
C GLN A 397 5.88 -2.72 -15.49
N SER A 398 6.75 -3.37 -16.29
CA SER A 398 8.16 -3.00 -16.42
C SER A 398 8.41 -1.71 -17.23
N MET A 399 7.36 -1.16 -17.87
CA MET A 399 7.44 0.12 -18.57
C MET A 399 7.34 1.30 -17.61
N VAL A 400 6.72 1.12 -16.44
CA VAL A 400 6.65 2.14 -15.38
C VAL A 400 7.96 2.18 -14.60
N ASN A 401 8.44 3.40 -14.35
CA ASN A 401 9.53 3.70 -13.44
C ASN A 401 9.35 5.11 -12.86
N ASP A 402 10.20 5.50 -11.91
CA ASP A 402 10.13 6.82 -11.25
C ASP A 402 10.22 7.98 -12.26
N ASP A 403 10.95 7.81 -13.37
CA ASP A 403 11.01 8.81 -14.45
C ASP A 403 9.64 9.06 -15.09
N THR A 404 8.77 8.05 -15.17
CA THR A 404 7.41 8.19 -15.74
C THR A 404 6.56 9.14 -14.90
N ILE A 405 6.63 9.02 -13.58
CA ILE A 405 5.93 9.88 -12.62
C ILE A 405 6.53 11.29 -12.67
N LEU A 406 7.86 11.39 -12.68
CA LEU A 406 8.57 12.67 -12.76
C LEU A 406 8.33 13.40 -14.10
N MET A 407 8.13 12.68 -15.21
CA MET A 407 7.68 13.27 -16.47
C MET A 407 6.25 13.77 -16.36
N ALA A 408 5.32 13.00 -15.79
CA ALA A 408 3.92 13.42 -15.63
C ALA A 408 3.81 14.76 -14.88
N HIS A 409 4.51 14.94 -13.75
CA HIS A 409 4.52 16.21 -12.99
C HIS A 409 5.03 17.44 -13.77
N ARG A 410 5.76 17.27 -14.88
CA ARG A 410 6.17 18.41 -15.74
C ARG A 410 4.98 19.00 -16.49
N SER A 411 3.93 18.22 -16.71
CA SER A 411 2.71 18.68 -17.39
C SER A 411 1.83 19.56 -16.49
N PRO A 412 1.21 20.62 -17.05
CA PRO A 412 0.12 21.34 -16.39
C PRO A 412 -0.99 20.40 -15.88
N LEU A 413 -1.27 19.29 -16.57
CA LEU A 413 -2.32 18.33 -16.20
C LEU A 413 -2.08 17.58 -14.88
N TYR A 414 -0.84 17.55 -14.38
CA TYR A 414 -0.43 16.86 -13.15
C TYR A 414 0.39 17.75 -12.22
N ARG A 415 0.39 19.07 -12.45
CA ARG A 415 1.09 20.03 -11.61
C ARG A 415 0.39 20.15 -10.26
N GLY A 416 1.10 19.81 -9.18
CA GLY A 416 0.53 19.79 -7.82
C GLY A 416 -0.42 18.61 -7.55
N VAL A 417 -0.49 17.63 -8.46
CA VAL A 417 -1.16 16.35 -8.21
C VAL A 417 -0.21 15.42 -7.47
N ASP A 418 -0.73 14.61 -6.54
CA ASP A 418 0.03 13.61 -5.78
C ASP A 418 0.61 12.52 -6.70
N ALA A 419 1.86 12.11 -6.43
CA ALA A 419 2.50 10.97 -7.08
C ALA A 419 1.71 9.67 -6.91
N GLU A 420 1.09 9.43 -5.75
CA GLU A 420 0.24 8.26 -5.53
C GLU A 420 -1.00 8.24 -6.45
N LEU A 421 -1.55 9.42 -6.76
CA LEU A 421 -2.67 9.52 -7.68
C LEU A 421 -2.22 9.27 -9.13
N ILE A 422 -1.02 9.73 -9.52
CA ILE A 422 -0.42 9.43 -10.82
C ILE A 422 -0.16 7.92 -10.97
N VAL A 423 0.39 7.27 -9.93
CA VAL A 423 0.53 5.80 -9.89
C VAL A 423 -0.82 5.13 -10.04
N THR A 424 -1.85 5.58 -9.31
CA THR A 424 -3.20 5.02 -9.42
C THR A 424 -3.82 5.21 -10.82
N HIS A 425 -3.47 6.29 -11.54
CA HIS A 425 -3.88 6.49 -12.93
C HIS A 425 -3.13 5.57 -13.89
N LEU A 426 -1.82 5.38 -13.69
CA LEU A 426 -0.99 4.44 -14.44
C LEU A 426 -1.46 3.01 -14.25
N ASP A 427 -1.72 2.56 -13.03
CA ASP A 427 -2.22 1.22 -12.73
C ASP A 427 -3.55 0.96 -13.43
N ARG A 428 -4.49 1.91 -13.37
CA ARG A 428 -5.77 1.84 -14.10
C ARG A 428 -5.59 1.71 -15.60
N LEU A 429 -4.68 2.49 -16.18
CA LEU A 429 -4.36 2.44 -17.60
C LEU A 429 -3.71 1.10 -17.98
N ILE A 430 -2.77 0.60 -17.19
CA ILE A 430 -2.03 -0.64 -17.45
C ILE A 430 -2.95 -1.86 -17.30
N MET A 431 -3.71 -1.97 -16.21
CA MET A 431 -4.75 -3.00 -16.06
C MET A 431 -5.77 -2.95 -17.22
N PHE A 432 -6.09 -1.76 -17.72
CA PHE A 432 -6.96 -1.61 -18.88
C PHE A 432 -6.27 -2.03 -20.19
N LEU A 433 -4.95 -1.91 -20.32
CA LEU A 433 -4.18 -2.33 -21.50
C LEU A 433 -3.84 -3.84 -21.48
N GLU A 434 -3.68 -4.46 -20.32
CA GLU A 434 -3.38 -5.90 -20.15
C GLU A 434 -4.52 -6.83 -20.63
N PRO A 435 -4.21 -7.97 -21.30
CA PRO A 435 -5.21 -8.98 -21.64
C PRO A 435 -5.81 -9.62 -20.38
N GLY A 436 -7.06 -10.06 -20.46
CA GLY A 436 -7.84 -10.48 -19.28
C GLY A 436 -7.26 -11.66 -18.48
N GLU A 437 -6.38 -12.46 -19.09
CA GLU A 437 -5.71 -13.60 -18.42
C GLU A 437 -4.52 -13.16 -17.52
N GLU A 438 -3.88 -12.01 -17.79
CA GLU A 438 -2.81 -11.48 -16.92
C GLU A 438 -3.40 -10.85 -15.65
N GLY A 439 -4.48 -10.07 -15.78
CA GLY A 439 -5.20 -9.49 -14.64
C GLY A 439 -5.83 -10.52 -13.68
N GLN A 440 -6.06 -11.76 -14.15
CA GLN A 440 -6.49 -12.87 -13.29
C GLN A 440 -5.32 -13.56 -12.56
N ARG A 441 -4.13 -13.63 -13.17
CA ARG A 441 -2.92 -14.17 -12.49
C ARG A 441 -2.43 -13.29 -11.35
N LEU A 442 -2.67 -11.98 -11.40
CA LEU A 442 -2.31 -11.05 -10.33
C LEU A 442 -3.32 -11.01 -9.17
N ASN A 443 -4.54 -11.53 -9.38
CA ASN A 443 -5.59 -11.65 -8.36
C ASN A 443 -5.82 -13.09 -7.87
N GLY A 444 -5.07 -14.06 -8.41
CA GLY A 444 -5.13 -15.47 -8.03
C GLY A 444 -3.91 -15.89 -7.20
N ASN A 445 -4.17 -16.56 -6.07
CA ASN A 445 -3.23 -17.10 -5.08
C ASN A 445 -1.75 -17.27 -5.51
N PRO A 446 -0.77 -16.79 -4.71
CA PRO A 446 0.65 -17.04 -4.91
C PRO A 446 1.02 -18.48 -4.51
N SER A 447 0.61 -19.46 -5.33
CA SER A 447 0.91 -20.88 -5.12
C SER A 447 1.31 -21.53 -6.45
N GLY A 448 2.62 -21.59 -6.70
CA GLY A 448 3.22 -22.50 -7.68
C GLY A 448 3.86 -21.85 -8.91
N ILE A 449 5.10 -21.36 -8.77
CA ILE A 449 6.15 -21.56 -9.78
C ILE A 449 7.43 -21.99 -9.07
N GLU A 450 7.90 -23.20 -9.35
CA GLU A 450 9.23 -23.65 -8.96
C GLU A 450 10.27 -23.15 -9.97
N SER A 451 11.32 -22.49 -9.49
CA SER A 451 12.72 -22.60 -9.94
C SER A 451 13.56 -21.56 -9.21
N GLY A 452 14.84 -21.77 -8.87
CA GLY A 452 15.67 -22.95 -9.11
C GLY A 452 17.11 -22.56 -9.44
N GLN A 453 17.91 -22.23 -8.41
CA GLN A 453 19.39 -22.15 -8.45
C GLN A 453 20.01 -21.01 -9.32
N THR A 454 21.13 -20.34 -9.01
CA THR A 454 22.08 -20.44 -7.88
C THR A 454 22.99 -19.20 -7.72
N ARG A 455 23.52 -19.00 -6.50
CA ARG A 455 24.84 -18.40 -6.14
C ARG A 455 25.09 -16.89 -6.30
N GLY A 456 24.98 -16.20 -5.16
CA GLY A 456 26.08 -15.40 -4.57
C GLY A 456 26.43 -15.98 -3.18
N LYS A 457 27.70 -16.04 -2.75
CA LYS A 457 28.14 -16.80 -1.56
C LYS A 457 28.87 -15.93 -0.52
N LYS A 458 28.48 -16.04 0.77
CA LYS A 458 29.22 -15.65 2.01
C LYS A 458 29.44 -14.12 2.20
N ARG A 459 29.56 -13.51 3.40
CA ARG A 459 29.39 -13.84 4.86
C ARG A 459 29.36 -12.47 5.62
N LEU A 460 29.18 -12.30 6.94
CA LEU A 460 29.09 -13.15 8.14
C LEU A 460 28.27 -12.41 9.23
N SER A 461 27.65 -13.13 10.18
CA SER A 461 27.14 -12.56 11.44
C SER A 461 28.28 -12.13 12.39
N PRO A 462 27.96 -11.31 13.40
CA PRO A 462 28.52 -11.55 14.74
C PRO A 462 27.46 -11.49 15.84
N CYS A 463 27.40 -12.53 16.67
CA CYS A 463 26.87 -12.43 18.03
C CYS A 463 27.95 -11.83 18.94
N PRO A 464 27.58 -11.11 20.02
CA PRO A 464 28.25 -11.22 21.31
C PRO A 464 27.61 -12.41 22.08
N ALA A 465 28.34 -13.49 22.32
CA ALA A 465 29.27 -13.66 23.45
C ALA A 465 28.52 -14.08 24.73
N SER A 466 28.55 -15.39 25.00
CA SER A 466 28.12 -16.01 26.24
C SER A 466 29.33 -16.24 27.13
N ASP A 467 29.36 -15.61 28.30
CA ASP A 467 30.37 -15.73 29.37
C ASP A 467 29.64 -15.32 30.68
N GLU A 468 29.72 -15.99 31.83
CA GLU A 468 30.35 -17.26 32.25
C GLU A 468 29.42 -17.96 33.26
N MET A 469 29.50 -19.30 33.39
CA MET A 469 28.94 -20.05 34.52
C MET A 469 30.05 -20.32 35.55
N PRO A 470 29.87 -20.05 36.85
CA PRO A 470 30.86 -20.39 37.87
C PRO A 470 30.90 -21.90 38.10
N ALA A 471 32.10 -22.47 38.15
CA ALA A 471 32.33 -23.88 38.43
C ALA A 471 31.83 -24.28 39.84
N LYS A 472 31.28 -25.49 39.95
CA LYS A 472 31.06 -26.16 41.24
C LYS A 472 32.17 -27.18 41.50
N LYS A 473 32.57 -27.26 42.77
CA LYS A 473 33.28 -28.41 43.35
C LYS A 473 32.31 -29.58 43.55
#